data_AF-A0A538CSV8-F1
#
_entry.id   AF-A0A538CSV8-F1
#
_cell.length_a   1.000
_cell.length_b   1.000
_cell.length_c   1.000
_cell.angle_alpha   90.00
_cell.angle_beta   90.00
_cell.angle_gamma   90.00
#
_symmetry.space_group_name_H-M   'P 1'
#
loop_
_entity.id
_entity.type
_entity.pdbx_description
1 polymer ?
#
loop_
_entity_poly.entity_id
_entity_poly.type
_entity_poly.pdbx_seq_one_letter_code
_entity_poly.pdbx_strand_id
1 'polypeptide(L)'
;MILDRTIARMLPAVPKPLVQMLAQRYIAGPTLSDACRVVKTANAQGKLATIDVLGEEITRDDEARAIAGAYRDVFETIGREGLDSNVSVKLTALGL
;
A
#
# COMPACT_ATOMS: atom_id res chain seq x y z
N MET A 1 -4.17 25.97 -3.00
CA MET A 1 -5.05 26.84 -3.84
C MET A 1 -6.51 26.63 -3.43
N ILE A 2 -7.42 27.59 -3.65
CA ILE A 2 -8.85 27.46 -3.27
C ILE A 2 -9.52 26.24 -3.95
N LEU A 3 -8.98 25.83 -5.10
CA LEU A 3 -9.44 24.69 -5.89
C LEU A 3 -9.18 23.33 -5.20
N ASP A 4 -8.00 23.11 -4.61
CA ASP A 4 -7.64 21.85 -3.93
C ASP A 4 -8.62 21.51 -2.79
N ARG A 5 -8.98 22.54 -2.01
CA ARG A 5 -9.84 22.39 -0.84
C ARG A 5 -11.29 22.07 -1.22
N THR A 6 -11.72 22.54 -2.38
CA THR A 6 -13.07 22.29 -2.91
C THR A 6 -13.18 20.87 -3.46
N ILE A 7 -12.16 20.40 -4.19
CA ILE A 7 -12.08 19.01 -4.67
C ILE A 7 -12.03 18.04 -3.47
N ALA A 8 -11.20 18.34 -2.47
CA ALA A 8 -11.08 17.52 -1.27
C ALA A 8 -12.40 17.37 -0.50
N ARG A 9 -13.23 18.42 -0.48
CA ARG A 9 -14.56 18.39 0.17
C ARG A 9 -15.60 17.56 -0.57
N MET A 10 -15.42 17.34 -1.87
CA MET A 10 -16.34 16.54 -2.70
C MET A 10 -15.95 15.06 -2.74
N LEU A 11 -14.70 14.70 -2.42
CA LEU A 11 -14.20 13.32 -2.40
C LEU A 11 -15.08 12.34 -1.57
N PRO A 12 -15.57 12.69 -0.37
CA PRO A 12 -16.41 11.78 0.42
C PRO A 12 -17.76 11.43 -0.24
N ALA A 13 -18.25 12.28 -1.16
CA ALA A 13 -19.49 12.04 -1.88
C ALA A 13 -19.31 11.09 -3.08
N VAL A 14 -18.06 10.78 -3.47
CA VAL A 14 -17.76 9.86 -4.57
C VAL A 14 -18.01 8.42 -4.10
N PRO A 15 -18.78 7.61 -4.85
CA PRO A 15 -19.00 6.21 -4.50
C PRO A 15 -17.69 5.43 -4.38
N LYS A 16 -17.54 4.63 -3.31
CA LYS A 16 -16.35 3.77 -3.09
C LYS A 16 -15.95 2.92 -4.31
N PRO A 17 -16.90 2.31 -5.07
CA PRO A 17 -16.54 1.54 -6.26
C PRO A 17 -15.88 2.39 -7.36
N LEU A 18 -16.30 3.64 -7.52
CA LEU A 18 -15.71 4.57 -8.49
C LEU A 18 -14.27 4.94 -8.08
N VAL A 19 -14.05 5.19 -6.78
CA VAL A 19 -12.70 5.43 -6.24
C VAL A 19 -11.79 4.21 -6.46
N GLN A 20 -12.28 3.01 -6.17
CA GLN A 20 -11.53 1.77 -6.39
C GLN A 20 -11.20 1.53 -7.86
N MET A 21 -12.16 1.77 -8.76
CA MET A 21 -11.95 1.63 -10.22
C MET A 21 -10.89 2.60 -10.74
N LEU A 22 -10.77 3.79 -10.17
CA LEU A 22 -9.72 4.73 -10.55
C LEU A 22 -8.36 4.35 -9.91
N ALA A 23 -8.37 3.88 -8.67
CA ALA A 23 -7.16 3.53 -7.93
C ALA A 23 -6.50 2.21 -8.40
N GLN A 24 -7.26 1.25 -8.95
CA GLN A 24 -6.76 -0.09 -9.33
C GLN A 24 -5.58 -0.06 -10.33
N ARG A 25 -5.42 1.04 -11.08
CA ARG A 25 -4.28 1.21 -12.00
C ARG A 25 -2.96 1.48 -11.28
N TYR A 26 -3.04 1.97 -10.04
CA TYR A 26 -1.90 2.43 -9.24
C TYR A 26 -1.70 1.63 -7.95
N ILE A 27 -2.74 0.97 -7.46
CA ILE A 27 -2.73 0.19 -6.21
C ILE A 27 -3.07 -1.27 -6.55
N ALA A 28 -2.22 -2.21 -6.11
CA ALA A 28 -2.40 -3.64 -6.38
C ALA A 28 -3.74 -4.18 -5.83
N GLY A 29 -4.13 -3.68 -4.66
CA GLY A 29 -5.37 -3.97 -3.96
C GLY A 29 -5.22 -3.66 -2.45
N PRO A 30 -6.28 -3.86 -1.66
CA PRO A 30 -6.27 -3.55 -0.23
C PRO A 30 -5.61 -4.64 0.63
N THR A 31 -5.29 -5.81 0.07
CA THR A 31 -4.74 -6.94 0.83
C THR A 31 -3.31 -7.30 0.40
N LEU A 32 -2.58 -7.96 1.30
CA LEU A 32 -1.26 -8.51 0.98
C LEU A 32 -1.35 -9.52 -0.18
N SER A 33 -2.41 -10.32 -0.24
CA SER A 33 -2.61 -11.28 -1.34
C SER A 33 -2.73 -10.59 -2.71
N ASP A 34 -3.31 -9.37 -2.75
CA ASP A 34 -3.37 -8.60 -3.99
C ASP A 34 -1.98 -8.14 -4.44
N ALA A 35 -1.16 -7.66 -3.49
CA ALA A 35 0.22 -7.31 -3.76
C ALA A 35 1.00 -8.51 -4.28
N CYS A 36 0.89 -9.68 -3.63
CA CYS A 36 1.55 -10.91 -4.07
C CYS A 36 1.15 -11.31 -5.51
N ARG A 37 -0.14 -11.23 -5.86
CA ARG A 37 -0.62 -11.53 -7.21
C ARG A 37 0.02 -10.60 -8.26
N VAL A 38 0.08 -9.30 -7.97
CA VAL A 38 0.68 -8.31 -8.87
C VAL A 38 2.19 -8.51 -9.00
N VAL A 39 2.89 -8.77 -7.89
CA VAL A 39 4.32 -9.06 -7.88
C VAL A 39 4.64 -10.32 -8.68
N LYS A 40 3.91 -11.41 -8.49
CA LYS A 40 4.09 -12.64 -9.29
C LYS A 40 3.92 -12.38 -10.79
N THR A 41 2.94 -11.55 -11.15
CA THR A 41 2.72 -11.16 -12.56
C THR A 41 3.90 -10.36 -13.10
N ALA A 42 4.47 -9.45 -12.30
CA ALA A 42 5.65 -8.68 -12.68
C ALA A 42 6.91 -9.56 -12.78
N ASN A 43 7.14 -10.44 -11.81
CA ASN A 43 8.26 -11.38 -11.81
C ASN A 43 8.20 -12.34 -13.00
N ALA A 44 7.01 -12.83 -13.37
CA ALA A 44 6.82 -13.65 -14.57
C ALA A 44 7.16 -12.91 -15.88
N GLN A 45 7.18 -11.57 -15.86
CA GLN A 45 7.65 -10.72 -16.95
C GLN A 45 9.14 -10.34 -16.83
N GLY A 46 9.88 -10.95 -15.91
CA GLY A 46 11.28 -10.65 -15.64
C GLY A 46 11.53 -9.32 -14.94
N LYS A 47 10.52 -8.77 -14.24
CA LYS A 47 10.63 -7.49 -13.54
C LYS A 47 10.74 -7.71 -12.03
N LEU A 48 11.62 -6.92 -11.40
CA LEU A 48 11.65 -6.73 -9.95
C LEU A 48 10.50 -5.79 -9.54
N ALA A 49 9.91 -6.03 -8.38
CA ALA A 49 8.86 -5.18 -7.81
C ALA A 49 9.25 -4.61 -6.44
N THR A 50 8.62 -3.52 -6.03
CA THR A 50 8.72 -3.00 -4.66
C THR A 50 7.32 -2.90 -4.08
N ILE A 51 7.10 -3.50 -2.91
CA ILE A 51 5.85 -3.40 -2.17
C ILE A 51 5.93 -2.16 -1.25
N ASP A 52 4.95 -1.26 -1.36
CA ASP A 52 4.76 -0.14 -0.42
C ASP A 52 3.49 -0.41 0.40
N VAL A 53 3.62 -0.44 1.73
CA VAL A 53 2.46 -0.60 2.63
C VAL A 53 1.86 0.77 2.86
N LEU A 54 0.63 0.97 2.37
CA LEU A 54 -0.09 2.23 2.55
C LEU A 54 -0.77 2.24 3.91
N GLY A 55 -0.47 3.26 4.72
CA GLY A 55 -1.13 3.55 6.00
C GLY A 55 -1.50 5.03 6.07
N GLU A 56 -2.43 5.35 6.96
CA GLU A 56 -2.72 6.74 7.32
C GLU A 56 -1.56 7.36 8.12
N GLU A 57 -1.58 8.67 8.31
CA GLU A 57 -0.57 9.37 9.11
C GLU A 57 -0.57 8.83 10.55
N ILE A 58 0.57 8.28 10.96
CA ILE A 58 0.71 7.59 12.24
C ILE A 58 0.91 8.65 13.33
N THR A 59 -0.02 8.71 14.28
CA THR A 59 0.03 9.70 15.38
C THR A 59 0.08 9.06 16.76
N ARG A 60 -0.06 7.73 16.82
CA ARG A 60 -0.10 6.95 18.07
C ARG A 60 0.84 5.74 18.00
N ASP A 61 1.35 5.33 19.17
CA ASP A 61 2.30 4.19 19.28
C ASP A 61 1.68 2.86 18.83
N ASP A 62 0.38 2.65 19.06
CA ASP A 62 -0.34 1.44 18.63
C ASP A 62 -0.40 1.32 17.10
N GLU A 63 -0.59 2.45 16.41
CA GLU A 63 -0.57 2.52 14.94
C GLU A 63 0.83 2.22 14.38
N ALA A 64 1.89 2.72 15.02
CA ALA A 64 3.28 2.43 14.65
C ALA A 64 3.60 0.93 14.80
N ARG A 65 3.10 0.28 15.85
CA ARG A 65 3.24 -1.18 16.02
C ARG A 65 2.46 -1.96 14.98
N ALA A 66 1.26 -1.51 14.62
CA ALA A 66 0.44 -2.15 13.61
C ALA A 66 1.12 -2.12 12.23
N ILE A 67 1.66 -0.97 11.81
CA ILE A 67 2.35 -0.86 10.52
C ILE A 67 3.68 -1.64 10.53
N ALA A 68 4.40 -1.69 11.66
CA ALA A 68 5.57 -2.55 11.81
C ALA A 68 5.22 -4.04 11.64
N GLY A 69 4.08 -4.48 12.20
CA GLY A 69 3.52 -5.80 11.96
C GLY A 69 3.24 -6.06 10.49
N ALA A 70 2.59 -5.12 9.80
CA ALA A 70 2.31 -5.24 8.38
C ALA A 70 3.58 -5.37 7.53
N TYR A 71 4.65 -4.60 7.83
CA TYR A 71 5.93 -4.77 7.15
C TYR A 71 6.53 -6.16 7.37
N ARG A 72 6.46 -6.69 8.60
CA ARG A 72 6.93 -8.05 8.90
C ARG A 72 6.16 -9.10 8.09
N ASP A 73 4.83 -9.00 8.04
CA ASP A 73 3.99 -9.92 7.26
C ASP A 73 4.37 -9.91 5.76
N VAL A 74 4.70 -8.73 5.23
CA VAL A 74 5.19 -8.58 3.85
C VAL A 74 6.52 -9.32 3.66
N PHE A 75 7.51 -9.08 4.53
CA PHE A 75 8.82 -9.73 4.43
C PHE A 75 8.71 -11.27 4.56
N GLU A 76 7.93 -11.76 5.53
CA GLU A 76 7.69 -13.19 5.70
C GLU A 76 7.01 -13.79 4.47
N THR A 77 6.06 -13.07 3.86
CA THR A 77 5.36 -13.53 2.66
C THR A 77 6.26 -13.52 1.42
N ILE A 78 7.11 -12.50 1.25
CA ILE A 78 8.13 -12.47 0.18
C ILE A 78 9.01 -13.71 0.27
N GLY A 79 9.53 -14.02 1.46
CA GLY A 79 10.38 -15.19 1.69
C GLY A 79 9.62 -16.51 1.47
N ARG A 80 8.41 -16.63 2.02
CA ARG A 80 7.58 -17.84 1.89
C ARG A 80 7.17 -18.14 0.46
N GLU A 81 6.87 -17.12 -0.34
CA GLU A 81 6.38 -17.27 -1.71
C GLU A 81 7.48 -17.16 -2.78
N GLY A 82 8.72 -16.87 -2.37
CA GLY A 82 9.86 -16.71 -3.28
C GLY A 82 9.68 -15.53 -4.24
N LEU A 83 9.11 -14.42 -3.76
CA LEU A 83 8.87 -13.24 -4.58
C LEU A 83 10.18 -12.48 -4.81
N ASP A 84 10.43 -12.07 -6.05
CA ASP A 84 11.54 -11.16 -6.36
C ASP A 84 11.06 -9.73 -6.14
N SER A 85 11.17 -9.27 -4.89
CA SER A 85 10.65 -7.98 -4.47
C SER A 85 11.35 -7.37 -3.26
N ASN A 86 11.38 -6.03 -3.24
CA ASN A 86 11.80 -5.22 -2.10
C ASN A 86 10.59 -4.63 -1.35
N VAL A 87 10.82 -4.04 -0.18
CA VAL A 87 9.81 -3.31 0.60
C VAL A 87 10.24 -1.86 0.82
N SER A 88 9.35 -0.92 0.55
CA SER A 88 9.51 0.50 0.89
C SER A 88 9.02 0.74 2.32
N VAL A 89 9.90 1.27 3.18
CA VAL A 89 9.57 1.55 4.59
C VAL A 89 9.62 3.04 4.83
N LYS A 90 8.52 3.60 5.33
CA LYS A 90 8.43 5.00 5.75
C LYS A 90 8.75 5.11 7.24
N LEU A 91 9.86 5.75 7.57
CA LEU A 91 10.32 5.93 8.96
C LEU A 91 9.34 6.74 9.80
N THR A 92 8.64 7.71 9.20
CA THR A 92 7.59 8.49 9.86
C THR A 92 6.41 7.61 10.29
N ALA A 93 6.11 6.55 9.54
CA ALA A 93 5.11 5.58 9.95
C ALA A 93 5.58 4.73 11.16
N LEU A 94 6.88 4.69 11.45
CA LEU A 94 7.45 4.02 12.61
C LEU A 94 7.68 4.97 13.80
N GLY A 95 7.15 6.19 13.75
CA GLY A 95 7.20 7.16 14.86
C GLY A 95 8.47 8.05 14.89
N LEU A 96 9.21 8.14 13.79
CA LEU A 96 10.31 9.11 13.61
C LEU A 96 9.83 10.44 13.05
#